data_AF-A0A1V4FK07-F1
#
_entry.id   AF-A0A1V4FK07-F1
#
_cell.length_a   1.000
_cell.length_b   1.000
_cell.length_c   1.000
_cell.angle_alpha   90.00
_cell.angle_beta   90.00
_cell.angle_gamma   90.00
#
_symmetry.space_group_name_H-M   'P 1'
#
loop_
_entity.id
_entity.type
_entity.pdbx_description
1 polymer ?
#
loop_
_entity_poly.entity_id
_entity_poly.type
_entity_poly.pdbx_seq_one_letter_code
_entity_poly.pdbx_strand_id
1 'polypeptide(L)'
;MCRILSKGRSFLMDILTEIEQNLVKSGSLFEAEQIILKGVLELGQVIMQNFLESLDRSLKSQAPANYQVINKQPRTLNFIFGPVTFQRRYYQAGTKKREFYLDQQLKIKPRRRLSPHYLMMMAKIAQTTTMRNTADILNLVFDSGITADSVMHAVH
;
A
#
# COMPACT_ATOMS: atom_id res chain seq x y z
N MET A 1 -22.88 -10.20 -9.95
CA MET A 1 -22.76 -8.73 -9.77
C MET A 1 -21.91 -8.45 -8.52
N CYS A 2 -20.89 -7.60 -8.66
CA CYS A 2 -19.69 -7.59 -7.83
C CYS A 2 -19.87 -6.90 -6.46
N ARG A 3 -20.09 -7.68 -5.38
CA ARG A 3 -20.20 -7.17 -3.98
C ARG A 3 -18.96 -6.42 -3.46
N ILE A 4 -17.81 -6.55 -4.12
CA ILE A 4 -16.56 -5.87 -3.72
C ILE A 4 -16.44 -4.50 -4.38
N LEU A 5 -16.88 -4.36 -5.64
CA LEU A 5 -16.95 -3.05 -6.31
C LEU A 5 -17.97 -2.13 -5.62
N SER A 6 -19.06 -2.65 -5.06
CA SER A 6 -19.99 -1.84 -4.26
C SER A 6 -19.39 -1.39 -2.93
N LYS A 7 -18.55 -2.22 -2.29
CA LYS A 7 -17.87 -1.89 -1.02
C LYS A 7 -16.79 -0.83 -1.20
N GLY A 8 -15.99 -0.93 -2.27
CA GLY A 8 -14.99 0.09 -2.61
C GLY A 8 -15.60 1.43 -2.98
N ARG A 9 -16.71 1.45 -3.73
CA ARG A 9 -17.41 2.71 -4.08
C ARG A 9 -18.03 3.40 -2.87
N SER A 10 -18.57 2.62 -1.92
CA SER A 10 -19.07 3.17 -0.64
C SER A 10 -17.95 3.83 0.14
N PHE A 11 -16.83 3.13 0.32
CA PHE A 11 -15.72 3.61 1.14
C PHE A 11 -15.03 4.86 0.56
N LEU A 12 -14.98 4.99 -0.78
CA LEU A 12 -14.49 6.19 -1.44
C LEU A 12 -15.37 7.41 -1.14
N MET A 13 -16.69 7.24 -1.18
CA MET A 13 -17.63 8.30 -0.84
C MET A 13 -17.58 8.64 0.66
N ASP A 14 -17.33 7.65 1.51
CA ASP A 14 -17.16 7.86 2.95
C ASP A 14 -15.94 8.76 3.24
N ILE A 15 -14.79 8.50 2.60
CA ILE A 15 -13.58 9.34 2.72
C ILE A 15 -13.85 10.77 2.23
N LEU A 16 -14.49 10.93 1.06
CA LEU A 16 -14.81 12.26 0.54
C LEU A 16 -15.73 13.03 1.49
N THR A 17 -16.74 12.35 2.03
CA THR A 17 -17.66 12.94 3.00
C THR A 17 -16.93 13.35 4.28
N GLU A 18 -15.99 12.53 4.76
CA GLU A 18 -15.17 12.85 5.93
C GLU A 18 -14.25 14.06 5.69
N ILE A 19 -13.63 14.15 4.50
CA ILE A 19 -12.83 15.31 4.10
C ILE A 19 -13.69 16.57 4.13
N GLU A 20 -14.87 16.56 3.49
CA GLU A 20 -15.78 17.71 3.46
C GLU A 20 -16.21 18.16 4.86
N GLN A 21 -16.57 17.20 5.73
CA GLN A 21 -16.97 17.48 7.11
C GLN A 21 -15.83 18.08 7.94
N ASN A 22 -14.59 17.64 7.72
CA ASN A 22 -13.43 18.16 8.43
C ASN A 22 -13.01 19.53 7.87
N LEU A 23 -13.12 19.75 6.57
CA LEU A 23 -12.83 21.04 5.93
C LEU A 23 -13.71 22.17 6.46
N VAL A 24 -15.00 21.92 6.67
CA VAL A 24 -15.93 22.91 7.25
C VAL A 24 -15.51 23.35 8.67
N LYS A 25 -14.79 22.50 9.39
CA LYS A 25 -14.30 22.77 10.74
C LYS A 25 -12.91 23.40 10.78
N SER A 26 -12.22 23.50 9.63
CA SER A 26 -10.88 24.07 9.58
C SER A 26 -10.88 25.56 9.91
N GLY A 27 -9.99 25.98 10.81
CA GLY A 27 -9.83 27.38 11.22
C GLY A 27 -8.78 28.13 10.41
N SER A 28 -8.03 27.44 9.54
CA SER A 28 -6.97 28.04 8.72
C SER A 28 -6.73 27.26 7.44
N LEU A 29 -6.08 27.92 6.47
CA LEU A 29 -5.62 27.26 5.24
C LEU A 29 -4.63 26.13 5.52
N PHE A 30 -3.77 26.30 6.53
CA PHE A 30 -2.82 25.28 6.94
C PHE A 30 -3.54 23.99 7.38
N GLU A 31 -4.56 24.10 8.23
CA GLU A 31 -5.37 22.95 8.65
C GLU A 31 -6.13 22.34 7.47
N ALA A 32 -6.68 23.17 6.57
CA ALA A 32 -7.37 22.70 5.37
C ALA A 32 -6.44 21.87 4.47
N GLU A 33 -5.20 22.30 4.26
CA GLU A 33 -4.20 21.55 3.49
C GLU A 33 -3.85 20.21 4.14
N GLN A 34 -3.67 20.18 5.47
CA GLN A 34 -3.41 18.94 6.20
C GLN A 34 -4.57 17.95 6.10
N ILE A 35 -5.82 18.43 6.19
CA ILE A 35 -7.03 17.62 6.04
C ILE A 35 -7.08 17.01 4.64
N ILE A 36 -6.86 17.81 3.59
CA ILE A 36 -6.87 17.35 2.20
C ILE A 36 -5.76 16.32 1.97
N LEU A 37 -4.52 16.63 2.40
CA LEU A 37 -3.38 15.73 2.22
C LEU A 37 -3.66 14.37 2.86
N LYS A 38 -4.10 14.35 4.12
CA LYS A 38 -4.44 13.11 4.83
C LYS A 38 -5.49 12.30 4.05
N GLY A 39 -6.57 12.94 3.62
CA GLY A 39 -7.62 12.30 2.84
C GLY A 39 -7.13 11.73 1.50
N VAL A 40 -6.22 12.43 0.82
CA VAL A 40 -5.59 11.94 -0.43
C VAL A 40 -4.72 10.71 -0.18
N LEU A 41 -3.97 10.67 0.93
CA LEU A 41 -3.16 9.50 1.29
C LEU A 41 -4.06 8.29 1.61
N GLU A 42 -5.12 8.47 2.38
CA GLU A 42 -6.11 7.42 2.69
C GLU A 42 -6.81 6.90 1.42
N LEU A 43 -7.21 7.82 0.53
CA LEU A 43 -7.74 7.48 -0.78
C LEU A 43 -6.76 6.63 -1.60
N GLY A 44 -5.47 6.98 -1.58
CA GLY A 44 -4.40 6.21 -2.21
C GLY A 44 -4.32 4.77 -1.68
N GLN A 45 -4.47 4.57 -0.37
CA GLN A 45 -4.47 3.24 0.25
C GLN A 45 -5.62 2.38 -0.29
N VAL A 46 -6.82 2.94 -0.38
CA VAL A 46 -8.03 2.27 -0.87
C VAL A 46 -7.91 1.92 -2.35
N ILE A 47 -7.45 2.86 -3.17
CA ILE A 47 -7.23 2.63 -4.60
C ILE A 47 -6.23 1.49 -4.80
N MET A 48 -5.11 1.52 -4.07
CA MET A 48 -4.08 0.48 -4.17
C MET A 48 -4.59 -0.88 -3.70
N GLN A 49 -5.34 -0.95 -2.60
CA GLN A 49 -5.96 -2.19 -2.14
C GLN A 49 -6.88 -2.78 -3.21
N ASN A 50 -7.79 -1.96 -3.74
CA ASN A 50 -8.74 -2.37 -4.78
C ASN A 50 -8.03 -2.83 -6.06
N PHE A 51 -6.96 -2.14 -6.46
CA PHE A 51 -6.11 -2.54 -7.57
C PHE A 51 -5.49 -3.92 -7.34
N LEU A 52 -4.79 -4.13 -6.22
CA LEU A 52 -4.09 -5.39 -5.92
C LEU A 52 -5.04 -6.58 -5.84
N GLU A 53 -6.20 -6.41 -5.21
CA GLU A 53 -7.19 -7.49 -5.13
C GLU A 53 -7.91 -7.75 -6.45
N SER A 54 -8.12 -6.72 -7.28
CA SER A 54 -8.68 -6.88 -8.63
C SER A 54 -7.70 -7.58 -9.55
N LEU A 55 -6.42 -7.24 -9.45
CA LEU A 55 -5.35 -7.91 -10.17
C LEU A 55 -5.22 -9.37 -9.71
N ASP A 56 -5.25 -9.67 -8.41
CA ASP A 56 -5.29 -11.06 -7.93
C ASP A 56 -6.46 -11.83 -8.56
N ARG A 57 -7.66 -11.22 -8.63
CA ARG A 57 -8.83 -11.82 -9.28
C ARG A 57 -8.59 -12.12 -10.76
N SER A 58 -8.04 -11.19 -11.53
CA SER A 58 -7.78 -11.40 -12.97
C SER A 58 -6.66 -12.42 -13.22
N LEU A 59 -5.63 -12.43 -12.37
CA LEU A 59 -4.52 -13.36 -12.48
C LEU A 59 -4.93 -14.81 -12.24
N LYS A 60 -6.07 -15.07 -11.56
CA LYS A 60 -6.55 -16.45 -11.36
C LYS A 60 -6.74 -17.20 -12.68
N SER A 61 -7.30 -16.56 -13.70
CA SER A 61 -7.53 -17.19 -15.01
C SER A 61 -6.26 -17.26 -15.86
N GLN A 62 -5.19 -16.59 -15.45
CA GLN A 62 -3.90 -16.56 -16.15
C GLN A 62 -2.85 -17.45 -15.46
N ALA A 63 -3.18 -17.99 -14.29
CA ALA A 63 -2.28 -18.87 -13.54
C ALA A 63 -1.98 -20.13 -14.38
N PRO A 64 -0.73 -20.64 -14.34
CA PRO A 64 -0.38 -21.86 -15.08
C PRO A 64 -1.23 -23.07 -14.66
N ALA A 65 -1.47 -24.00 -15.59
CA ALA A 65 -2.39 -25.13 -15.37
C ALA A 65 -2.03 -26.02 -14.16
N ASN A 66 -0.75 -26.07 -13.78
CA ASN A 66 -0.26 -26.84 -12.63
C ASN A 66 -0.41 -26.11 -11.28
N TYR A 67 -1.11 -24.96 -11.24
CA TYR A 67 -1.31 -24.17 -10.03
C TYR A 67 -2.65 -24.50 -9.39
N GLN A 68 -2.62 -24.98 -8.15
CA GLN A 68 -3.81 -25.21 -7.35
C GLN A 68 -3.91 -24.19 -6.22
N VAL A 69 -5.06 -23.53 -6.09
CA VAL A 69 -5.31 -22.58 -5.02
C VAL A 69 -5.49 -23.35 -3.70
N ILE A 70 -4.65 -23.07 -2.72
CA ILE A 70 -4.78 -23.63 -1.35
C ILE A 70 -5.75 -22.75 -0.55
N ASN A 71 -5.44 -21.46 -0.42
CA ASN A 71 -6.22 -20.50 0.34
C ASN A 71 -5.91 -19.06 -0.11
N LYS A 72 -6.46 -18.09 0.61
CA LYS A 72 -6.06 -16.68 0.53
C LYS A 72 -5.30 -16.28 1.79
N GLN A 73 -4.29 -15.44 1.63
CA GLN A 73 -3.50 -14.92 2.74
C GLN A 73 -3.40 -13.38 2.64
N PRO A 74 -3.58 -12.66 3.75
CA PRO A 74 -3.33 -11.23 3.80
C PRO A 74 -1.84 -10.92 3.62
N ARG A 75 -1.54 -9.70 3.19
CA ARG A 75 -0.23 -9.06 3.37
C ARG A 75 -0.42 -7.57 3.46
N THR A 76 0.39 -6.96 4.30
CA THR A 76 0.50 -5.51 4.43
C THR A 76 1.81 -5.07 3.79
N LEU A 77 1.74 -4.08 2.91
CA LEU A 77 2.89 -3.36 2.37
C LEU A 77 2.72 -1.87 2.68
N ASN A 78 3.81 -1.23 3.10
CA ASN A 78 3.90 0.20 3.32
C ASN A 78 4.24 0.88 1.99
N PHE A 79 3.32 1.71 1.53
CA PHE A 79 3.49 2.60 0.38
C PHE A 79 3.76 4.02 0.87
N ILE A 80 4.07 4.91 -0.07
CA ILE A 80 4.24 6.34 0.26
C ILE A 80 2.97 6.95 0.85
N PHE A 81 1.79 6.40 0.56
CA PHE A 81 0.52 6.88 1.08
C PHE A 81 0.02 6.09 2.30
N GLY A 82 0.87 5.23 2.87
CA GLY A 82 0.56 4.46 4.08
C GLY A 82 0.47 2.94 3.88
N PRO A 83 0.13 2.20 4.96
CA PRO A 83 0.06 0.74 4.95
C PRO A 83 -1.19 0.23 4.22
N VAL A 84 -1.00 -0.66 3.24
CA VAL A 84 -2.10 -1.29 2.51
C VAL A 84 -2.11 -2.79 2.78
N THR A 85 -3.22 -3.27 3.34
CA THR A 85 -3.47 -4.70 3.57
C THR A 85 -4.39 -5.26 2.49
N PHE A 86 -3.95 -6.28 1.77
CA PHE A 86 -4.70 -6.90 0.68
C PHE A 86 -4.67 -8.43 0.76
N GLN A 87 -5.73 -9.07 0.25
CA GLN A 87 -5.83 -10.53 0.17
C GLN A 87 -5.28 -11.03 -1.17
N ARG A 88 -4.42 -12.05 -1.14
CA ARG A 88 -3.89 -12.69 -2.35
C ARG A 88 -3.95 -14.21 -2.25
N ARG A 89 -4.05 -14.89 -3.39
CA ARG A 89 -4.14 -16.36 -3.45
C ARG A 89 -2.78 -17.02 -3.25
N TYR A 90 -2.77 -18.06 -2.42
CA TYR A 90 -1.64 -18.94 -2.19
C TYR A 90 -1.79 -20.20 -3.05
N TYR A 91 -0.78 -20.48 -3.86
CA TYR A 91 -0.80 -21.58 -4.82
C TYR A 91 0.19 -22.68 -4.45
N GLN A 92 -0.23 -23.91 -4.71
CA GLN A 92 0.63 -25.06 -4.88
C GLN A 92 0.96 -25.19 -6.38
N ALA A 93 2.21 -24.92 -6.75
CA ALA A 93 2.73 -25.08 -8.11
C ALA A 93 3.44 -26.44 -8.24
N GLY A 94 2.79 -27.38 -8.92
CA GLY A 94 3.29 -28.75 -9.04
C GLY A 94 3.45 -29.46 -7.69
N THR A 95 4.43 -30.37 -7.60
CA THR A 95 4.51 -31.34 -6.48
C THR A 95 4.87 -30.73 -5.13
N LYS A 96 5.68 -29.65 -5.06
CA LYS A 96 6.07 -29.06 -3.76
C LYS A 96 6.31 -27.54 -3.72
N LYS A 97 6.31 -26.82 -4.85
CA LYS A 97 6.59 -25.38 -4.81
C LYS A 97 5.35 -24.61 -4.39
N ARG A 98 5.46 -23.75 -3.36
CA ARG A 98 4.36 -22.90 -2.91
C ARG A 98 4.70 -21.45 -3.08
N GLU A 99 3.75 -20.67 -3.59
CA GLU A 99 4.02 -19.30 -3.99
C GLU A 99 2.77 -18.44 -4.13
N PHE A 100 3.00 -17.13 -4.21
CA PHE A 100 1.99 -16.13 -4.48
C PHE A 100 2.19 -15.62 -5.91
N TYR A 101 1.29 -15.98 -6.82
CA TYR A 101 1.43 -15.62 -8.22
C TYR A 101 1.37 -14.10 -8.43
N LEU A 102 0.52 -13.38 -7.66
CA LEU A 102 0.48 -11.92 -7.63
C LEU A 102 1.85 -11.30 -7.30
N ASP A 103 2.54 -11.82 -6.28
CA ASP A 103 3.83 -11.29 -5.85
C ASP A 103 4.90 -11.48 -6.94
N GLN A 104 4.82 -12.55 -7.72
CA GLN A 104 5.73 -12.76 -8.85
C GLN A 104 5.48 -11.77 -9.99
N GLN A 105 4.21 -11.58 -10.36
CA GLN A 105 3.85 -10.65 -11.44
C GLN A 105 4.27 -9.22 -11.12
N LEU A 106 4.14 -8.82 -9.86
CA LEU A 106 4.53 -7.49 -9.38
C LEU A 106 5.99 -7.42 -8.90
N LYS A 107 6.76 -8.51 -9.01
CA LYS A 107 8.16 -8.63 -8.55
C LYS A 107 8.33 -8.21 -7.08
N ILE A 108 7.33 -8.49 -6.24
CA ILE A 108 7.34 -8.18 -4.82
C ILE A 108 8.22 -9.20 -4.11
N LYS A 109 9.37 -8.73 -3.60
CA LYS A 109 10.31 -9.58 -2.86
C LYS A 109 9.65 -10.18 -1.60
N PRO A 110 9.93 -11.46 -1.27
CA PRO A 110 9.48 -12.06 -0.02
C PRO A 110 9.97 -11.28 1.20
N ARG A 111 9.16 -11.29 2.28
CA ARG A 111 9.48 -10.66 3.59
C ARG A 111 9.73 -9.15 3.59
N ARG A 112 9.72 -8.47 2.43
CA ARG A 112 9.78 -7.01 2.37
C ARG A 112 8.44 -6.40 2.73
N ARG A 113 8.49 -5.39 3.60
CA ARG A 113 7.32 -4.61 4.06
C ARG A 113 7.15 -3.30 3.29
N LEU A 114 8.21 -2.74 2.73
CA LEU A 114 8.16 -1.48 1.97
C LEU A 114 7.95 -1.76 0.48
N SER A 115 7.15 -0.91 -0.17
CA SER A 115 7.03 -0.95 -1.64
C SER A 115 8.34 -0.52 -2.30
N PRO A 116 8.66 -1.01 -3.52
CA PRO A 116 9.88 -0.62 -4.22
C PRO A 116 10.01 0.88 -4.45
N HIS A 117 8.88 1.55 -4.76
CA HIS A 117 8.86 2.99 -4.95
C HIS A 117 9.19 3.74 -3.64
N TYR A 118 8.66 3.25 -2.52
CA TYR A 118 8.94 3.87 -1.24
C TYR A 118 10.41 3.68 -0.81
N LEU A 119 10.98 2.49 -1.02
CA LEU A 119 12.41 2.25 -0.82
C LEU A 119 13.28 3.19 -1.65
N MET A 120 12.93 3.39 -2.92
CA MET A 120 13.65 4.31 -3.81
C MET A 120 13.60 5.75 -3.27
N MET A 121 12.42 6.24 -2.86
CA MET A 121 12.28 7.59 -2.33
C MET A 121 13.09 7.79 -1.04
N MET A 122 13.02 6.81 -0.15
CA MET A 122 13.80 6.78 1.10
C MET A 122 15.31 6.82 0.81
N ALA A 123 15.80 5.99 -0.11
CA ALA A 123 17.20 5.97 -0.50
C ALA A 123 17.65 7.27 -1.19
N LYS A 124 16.75 7.94 -1.92
CA LYS A 124 17.07 9.21 -2.57
C LYS A 124 17.23 10.35 -1.56
N ILE A 125 16.33 10.43 -0.57
CA ILE A 125 16.40 11.45 0.49
C ILE A 125 17.62 11.19 1.39
N ALA A 126 17.89 9.93 1.73
CA ALA A 126 19.04 9.55 2.55
C ALA A 126 20.41 9.86 1.91
N GLN A 127 20.48 10.12 0.60
CA GLN A 127 21.71 10.61 -0.05
C GLN A 127 22.05 12.06 0.30
N THR A 128 21.05 12.86 0.69
CA THR A 128 21.22 14.30 0.91
C THR A 128 21.09 14.69 2.38
N THR A 129 20.75 13.75 3.27
CA THR A 129 20.53 14.02 4.68
C THR A 129 20.82 12.80 5.55
N THR A 130 20.75 12.95 6.87
CA THR A 130 20.96 11.83 7.80
C THR A 130 19.78 10.86 7.80
N MET A 131 20.00 9.62 8.27
CA MET A 131 18.91 8.63 8.39
C MET A 131 17.76 9.12 9.27
N ARG A 132 18.07 9.87 10.34
CA ARG A 132 17.08 10.49 11.23
C ARG A 132 16.26 11.55 10.51
N ASN A 133 16.94 12.52 9.89
CA ASN A 133 16.26 13.57 9.13
C ASN A 133 15.45 13.00 7.95
N THR A 134 15.92 11.92 7.35
CA THR A 134 15.16 11.20 6.31
C THR A 134 13.86 10.65 6.88
N ALA A 135 13.91 9.98 8.03
CA ALA A 135 12.72 9.49 8.71
C ALA A 135 11.78 10.64 9.09
N ASP A 136 12.31 11.74 9.62
CA ASP A 136 11.52 12.92 10.00
C ASP A 136 10.80 13.55 8.79
N ILE A 137 11.50 13.73 7.66
CA ILE A 137 10.90 14.24 6.41
C ILE A 137 9.80 13.28 5.91
N LEU A 138 10.07 11.97 5.92
CA LEU A 138 9.09 10.98 5.46
C LEU A 138 7.86 10.91 6.38
N ASN A 139 8.03 11.07 7.68
CA ASN A 139 6.91 11.10 8.62
C ASN A 139 6.13 12.41 8.52
N LEU A 140 6.81 13.53 8.28
CA LEU A 140 6.17 14.83 8.07
C LEU A 140 5.22 14.82 6.87
N VAL A 141 5.63 14.21 5.75
CA VAL A 141 4.85 14.24 4.50
C VAL A 141 3.84 13.10 4.40
N PHE A 142 4.18 11.92 4.91
CA PHE A 142 3.42 10.70 4.64
C PHE A 142 2.81 10.02 5.87
N ASP A 143 3.02 10.59 7.07
CA ASP A 143 2.59 10.00 8.36
C ASP A 143 2.90 8.49 8.46
N SER A 144 4.12 8.15 8.07
CA SER A 144 4.48 6.79 7.65
C SER A 144 5.02 5.90 8.78
N GLY A 145 5.25 6.46 9.96
CA GLY A 145 5.79 5.76 11.14
C GLY A 145 7.18 5.16 10.94
N ILE A 146 7.97 5.69 9.99
CA ILE A 146 9.32 5.20 9.68
C ILE A 146 10.32 5.65 10.75
N THR A 147 11.20 4.74 11.15
CA THR A 147 12.31 5.03 12.05
C THR A 147 13.62 5.22 11.29
N ALA A 148 14.59 5.91 11.88
CA ALA A 148 15.93 6.04 11.30
C ALA A 148 16.58 4.67 10.98
N ASP A 149 16.32 3.67 11.81
CA ASP A 149 16.76 2.28 11.60
C ASP A 149 16.13 1.63 10.37
N SER A 150 14.82 1.87 10.16
CA SER A 150 14.13 1.43 8.94
C SER A 150 14.74 2.06 7.67
N VAL A 151 15.19 3.31 7.75
CA VAL A 151 15.93 3.98 6.68
C VAL A 151 17.29 3.33 6.46
N MET A 152 18.04 3.06 7.54
CA MET A 152 19.35 2.41 7.44
C MET A 152 19.28 1.05 6.73
N HIS A 153 18.32 0.21 7.11
CA HIS A 153 18.06 -1.11 6.51
C HIS A 153 17.49 -1.08 5.08
N ALA A 154 16.95 0.07 4.65
CA ALA A 154 16.47 0.25 3.28
C ALA A 154 17.60 0.66 2.33
N VAL A 155 18.62 1.35 2.85
CA VAL A 155 19.71 1.96 2.07
C VAL A 155 20.96 1.08 2.01
N HIS A 156 21.18 0.23 3.02
CA HIS A 156 22.30 -0.71 3.10
C HIS A 156 21.80 -2.17 2.95
#